data_AF-A0AAJ1QYM9-F1
#
_entry.id   AF-A0AAJ1QYM9-F1
#
_cell.length_a   1.000
_cell.length_b   1.000
_cell.length_c   1.000
_cell.angle_alpha   90.00
_cell.angle_beta   90.00
_cell.angle_gamma   90.00
#
_symmetry.space_group_name_H-M   'P 1'
#
loop_
_entity.id
_entity.type
_entity.pdbx_description
1 polymer ?
#
loop_
_entity_poly.entity_id
_entity_poly.type
_entity_poly.pdbx_seq_one_letter_code
_entity_poly.pdbx_strand_id
1 'polypeptide(L)'
;MKNKFLTFIIFLFVTSFIKGQILSLPKNLQPEDRIAFAMYTVHENTVKMTAQFYPIINYEPFEATLEIEENGKWVEKTKAAIRYPGYTSLFRIDNWDDTKEAKYRVVHNNKAFYEGIIRKNPINKENFILAALTCNSIYPRHGGDIPRTDIVENLIKLNPDLLFFSGDQVYDHAQHYLYWLKFGTDFKEIIRNTPTICIVDDHDVGQGNLWGAEGDSSPTLSGVSGGYYRPAEYVKEVERAQTSHLPDPYDAAPVKQGIGVYYTDLKWGGISFAILEDRKFKSGLLDLPKYAPDIFPEGTRDAIFDPTVDTRKLDIPTAKLLGERQLKFLEDWTTDWENAEMKTVLTQSVFAMVNNYTGKHDREIIADFDTNGWPQSGRNKALSVIRKSFSPMIGGDQHLATFVKHGVDNWGDASYSFVTPAIANYWMRWWDPKNPGKNRDKNSPKYTGDFFDGFQNKITVKAVGNPSSEEIKEGGKLSTRVAGFGVIKYSKSKRTITFDCWGRNVDIMNPNSKQYKGWPITISQFDNFNPRESFLLPTLDLSKEKQVVTIRKSATREIVSSVRIKGKIYQPKVLELGSYTIEIGEGNTPIKLFEIISKSKNSERLNVKI
;
A
#
# COMPACT_ATOMS: atom_id res chain seq x y z
N MET A 1 -23.40 2.12 -69.59
CA MET A 1 -22.34 2.96 -68.96
C MET A 1 -23.02 3.79 -67.87
N LYS A 2 -23.23 3.23 -66.68
CA LYS A 2 -22.46 3.44 -65.43
C LYS A 2 -22.30 4.92 -65.02
N ASN A 3 -22.97 5.23 -63.89
CA ASN A 3 -22.56 6.11 -62.78
C ASN A 3 -22.63 7.64 -63.02
N LYS A 4 -23.17 8.48 -62.12
CA LYS A 4 -23.49 8.35 -60.68
C LYS A 4 -24.49 9.46 -60.30
N PHE A 5 -25.62 9.09 -59.72
CA PHE A 5 -26.42 9.92 -58.83
C PHE A 5 -25.67 9.97 -57.48
N LEU A 6 -25.33 11.16 -56.98
CA LEU A 6 -24.83 11.33 -55.62
C LEU A 6 -25.97 11.87 -54.75
N THR A 7 -26.81 10.95 -54.28
CA THR A 7 -27.82 11.24 -53.26
C THR A 7 -27.10 11.43 -51.93
N PHE A 8 -27.27 12.60 -51.33
CA PHE A 8 -26.75 12.96 -50.02
C PHE A 8 -27.52 12.17 -48.96
N ILE A 9 -27.00 11.01 -48.54
CA ILE A 9 -27.54 10.27 -47.40
C ILE A 9 -26.83 10.78 -46.15
N ILE A 10 -27.50 11.68 -45.44
CA ILE A 10 -27.23 11.99 -44.04
C ILE A 10 -27.61 10.73 -43.24
N PHE A 11 -26.65 9.84 -43.03
CA PHE A 11 -26.81 8.77 -42.05
C PHE A 11 -26.61 9.38 -40.67
N LEU A 12 -27.72 9.58 -39.95
CA LEU A 12 -27.73 9.65 -38.50
C LEU A 12 -27.04 8.40 -37.94
N PHE A 13 -25.76 8.49 -37.60
CA PHE A 13 -25.14 7.59 -36.62
C PHE A 13 -25.41 8.16 -35.23
N VAL A 14 -26.68 8.12 -34.81
CA VAL A 14 -27.03 8.08 -33.39
C VAL A 14 -27.29 6.62 -33.07
N THR A 15 -26.22 5.82 -33.06
CA THR A 15 -26.25 4.48 -32.45
C THR A 15 -25.73 4.64 -31.03
N SER A 16 -26.68 4.62 -30.10
CA SER A 16 -26.54 4.49 -28.65
C SER A 16 -25.16 4.05 -28.15
N PHE A 17 -24.35 5.01 -27.71
CA PHE A 17 -23.37 4.78 -26.63
C PHE A 17 -24.04 5.06 -25.28
N ILE A 18 -25.18 4.41 -25.01
CA ILE A 18 -25.57 4.17 -23.62
C ILE A 18 -24.92 2.83 -23.26
N LYS A 19 -23.61 2.85 -22.99
CA LYS A 19 -23.04 1.82 -22.10
C LYS A 19 -23.72 2.07 -20.76
N GLY A 20 -24.66 1.20 -20.41
CA GLY A 20 -25.54 1.35 -19.27
C GLY A 20 -24.78 1.76 -18.02
N GLN A 21 -25.22 2.86 -17.41
CA GLN A 21 -24.76 3.30 -16.11
C GLN A 21 -24.94 2.15 -15.11
N ILE A 22 -23.83 1.60 -14.62
CA ILE A 22 -23.82 0.39 -13.76
C ILE A 22 -24.42 0.70 -12.37
N LEU A 23 -24.24 1.93 -11.90
CA LEU A 23 -24.69 2.39 -10.60
C LEU A 23 -25.38 3.74 -10.73
N SER A 24 -26.42 3.99 -9.93
CA SER A 24 -27.07 5.30 -9.83
C SER A 24 -27.27 5.67 -8.37
N LEU A 25 -27.32 6.97 -8.07
CA LEU A 25 -27.63 7.43 -6.72
C LEU A 25 -29.04 6.97 -6.31
N PRO A 26 -29.27 6.65 -5.03
CA PRO A 26 -30.61 6.33 -4.54
C PRO A 26 -31.57 7.49 -4.84
N LYS A 27 -32.74 7.17 -5.42
CA LYS A 27 -33.82 8.15 -5.58
C LYS A 27 -34.54 8.32 -4.26
N ASN A 28 -34.92 9.55 -3.93
CA ASN A 28 -35.73 9.88 -2.74
C ASN A 28 -35.09 9.44 -1.41
N LEU A 29 -33.77 9.60 -1.27
CA LEU A 29 -33.08 9.28 -0.02
C LEU A 29 -33.62 10.14 1.12
N GLN A 30 -34.14 9.47 2.15
CA GLN A 30 -34.74 10.12 3.31
C GLN A 30 -33.64 10.77 4.19
N PRO A 31 -33.96 11.84 4.94
CA PRO A 31 -32.98 12.50 5.80
C PRO A 31 -32.28 11.56 6.81
N GLU A 32 -32.94 10.49 7.23
CA GLU A 32 -32.43 9.48 8.17
C GLU A 32 -31.32 8.60 7.57
N ASP A 33 -31.25 8.50 6.22
CA ASP A 33 -30.29 7.66 5.50
C ASP A 33 -29.10 8.47 4.93
N ARG A 34 -28.94 9.73 5.33
CA ARG A 34 -27.99 10.66 4.67
C ARG A 34 -26.51 10.32 4.92
N ILE A 35 -26.18 9.65 6.02
CA ILE A 35 -24.81 9.23 6.33
C ILE A 35 -24.55 7.87 5.70
N ALA A 36 -23.58 7.78 4.79
CA ALA A 36 -23.26 6.54 4.09
C ALA A 36 -22.34 5.63 4.93
N PHE A 37 -21.20 6.17 5.38
CA PHE A 37 -20.23 5.48 6.23
C PHE A 37 -19.23 6.45 6.85
N ALA A 38 -18.40 5.97 7.78
CA ALA A 38 -17.26 6.69 8.29
C ALA A 38 -16.03 5.79 8.46
N MET A 39 -14.84 6.37 8.34
CA MET A 39 -13.56 5.71 8.62
C MET A 39 -12.78 6.55 9.62
N TYR A 40 -11.97 5.91 10.46
CA TYR A 40 -11.15 6.61 11.44
C TYR A 40 -9.76 5.98 11.59
N THR A 41 -8.80 6.80 12.04
CA THR A 41 -7.57 6.34 12.68
C THR A 41 -7.44 6.97 14.05
N VAL A 42 -6.61 6.34 14.90
CA VAL A 42 -6.19 6.90 16.18
C VAL A 42 -4.67 6.92 16.19
N HIS A 43 -4.09 8.10 16.38
CA HIS A 43 -2.65 8.31 16.36
C HIS A 43 -2.27 9.40 17.34
N GLU A 44 -1.27 9.14 18.20
CA GLU A 44 -0.72 10.13 19.13
C GLU A 44 -1.82 10.92 19.86
N ASN A 45 -2.71 10.19 20.54
CA ASN A 45 -3.86 10.72 21.27
C ASN A 45 -4.81 11.60 20.43
N THR A 46 -4.89 11.36 19.13
CA THR A 46 -5.79 12.06 18.22
C THR A 46 -6.67 11.06 17.48
N VAL A 47 -7.98 11.26 17.51
CA VAL A 47 -8.91 10.61 16.58
C VAL A 47 -9.13 11.53 15.40
N LYS A 48 -8.91 11.02 14.20
CA LYS A 48 -9.40 11.64 12.96
C LYS A 48 -10.41 10.72 12.31
N MET A 49 -11.56 11.28 11.92
CA MET A 49 -12.67 10.52 11.34
C MET A 49 -13.25 11.24 10.15
N THR A 50 -13.34 10.57 9.01
CA THR A 50 -13.99 11.10 7.80
C THR A 50 -15.33 10.41 7.64
N ALA A 51 -16.40 11.19 7.72
CA ALA A 51 -17.75 10.75 7.42
C ALA A 51 -18.11 11.09 5.96
N GLN A 52 -18.64 10.10 5.26
CA GLN A 52 -19.11 10.19 3.89
C GLN A 52 -20.64 10.28 3.89
N PHE A 53 -21.19 11.25 3.14
CA PHE A 53 -22.62 11.46 3.02
C PHE A 53 -23.10 11.18 1.61
N TYR A 54 -24.35 10.74 1.49
CA TYR A 54 -25.12 10.89 0.26
C TYR A 54 -25.40 12.39 -0.01
N PRO A 55 -25.88 12.80 -1.20
CA PRO A 55 -26.03 14.23 -1.51
C PRO A 55 -26.94 14.93 -0.50
N ILE A 56 -26.49 16.03 0.10
CA ILE A 56 -27.31 16.87 1.00
C ILE A 56 -28.30 17.68 0.14
N ILE A 57 -29.60 17.61 0.46
CA ILE A 57 -30.68 18.28 -0.31
C ILE A 57 -31.68 18.97 0.63
N ASN A 58 -32.73 19.60 0.09
CA ASN A 58 -33.91 20.06 0.87
C ASN A 58 -33.62 21.01 2.05
N TYR A 59 -32.65 21.92 1.91
CA TYR A 59 -32.25 22.85 2.97
C TYR A 59 -31.70 22.16 4.24
N GLU A 60 -31.31 20.88 4.14
CA GLU A 60 -30.55 20.19 5.19
C GLU A 60 -29.22 20.93 5.46
N PRO A 61 -28.76 20.98 6.71
CA PRO A 61 -27.60 21.77 7.08
C PRO A 61 -26.31 21.11 6.57
N PHE A 62 -25.40 21.86 5.93
CA PHE A 62 -24.10 21.35 5.45
C PHE A 62 -23.09 21.17 6.59
N GLU A 63 -23.49 20.43 7.62
CA GLU A 63 -22.70 20.13 8.81
C GLU A 63 -23.14 18.81 9.43
N ALA A 64 -22.25 18.24 10.24
CA ALA A 64 -22.52 17.07 11.04
C ALA A 64 -21.76 17.17 12.37
N THR A 65 -22.18 16.42 13.37
CA THR A 65 -21.51 16.30 14.67
C THR A 65 -20.97 14.90 14.87
N LEU A 66 -19.90 14.79 15.63
CA LEU A 66 -19.39 13.53 16.16
C LEU A 66 -19.64 13.52 17.67
N GLU A 67 -20.39 12.51 18.10
CA GLU A 67 -20.75 12.29 19.50
C GLU A 67 -20.13 11.00 20.03
N ILE A 68 -19.76 11.00 21.30
CA ILE A 68 -19.21 9.84 22.02
C ILE A 68 -20.16 9.49 23.17
N GLU A 69 -20.40 8.19 23.38
CA GLU A 69 -21.20 7.72 24.51
C GLU A 69 -20.39 7.78 25.82
N GLU A 70 -20.85 8.59 26.77
CA GLU A 70 -20.26 8.74 28.10
C GLU A 70 -21.34 8.54 29.17
N ASN A 71 -21.14 7.59 30.09
CA ASN A 71 -22.08 7.28 31.17
C ASN A 71 -23.52 7.03 30.67
N GLY A 72 -23.67 6.35 29.53
CA GLY A 72 -24.96 6.03 28.89
C GLY A 72 -25.66 7.23 28.22
N LYS A 73 -24.95 8.34 28.00
CA LYS A 73 -25.44 9.52 27.29
C LYS A 73 -24.53 9.88 26.13
N TRP A 74 -25.11 10.29 25.02
CA TRP A 74 -24.36 10.82 23.89
C TRP A 74 -23.91 12.25 24.17
N VAL A 75 -22.61 12.51 24.03
CA VAL A 75 -21.99 13.82 24.25
C VAL A 75 -21.34 14.28 22.96
N GLU A 76 -21.76 15.44 22.46
CA GLU A 76 -21.10 16.10 21.33
C GLU A 76 -19.65 16.43 21.68
N LYS A 77 -18.72 15.92 20.87
CA LYS A 77 -17.28 16.20 21.02
C LYS A 77 -16.80 17.23 20.03
N THR A 78 -17.35 17.21 18.82
CA THR A 78 -16.95 18.12 17.75
C THR A 78 -18.00 18.21 16.66
N LYS A 79 -17.96 19.31 15.91
CA LYS A 79 -18.82 19.62 14.76
C LYS A 79 -17.97 20.00 13.56
N ALA A 80 -18.35 19.54 12.38
CA ALA A 80 -17.60 19.82 11.16
C ALA A 80 -18.54 20.03 9.96
N ALA A 81 -18.14 20.94 9.07
CA ALA A 81 -18.86 21.25 7.84
C ALA A 81 -18.76 20.10 6.84
N ILE A 82 -19.88 19.80 6.17
CA ILE A 82 -19.92 18.88 5.03
C ILE A 82 -19.42 19.64 3.81
N ARG A 83 -18.32 19.20 3.21
CA ARG A 83 -17.69 19.86 2.06
C ARG A 83 -18.23 19.31 0.74
N TYR A 84 -18.57 20.22 -0.17
CA TYR A 84 -18.91 19.94 -1.56
C TYR A 84 -17.76 20.41 -2.48
N PRO A 85 -17.43 19.69 -3.57
CA PRO A 85 -17.98 18.41 -4.03
C PRO A 85 -17.65 17.22 -3.11
N GLY A 86 -18.27 16.05 -3.32
CA GLY A 86 -17.93 14.81 -2.60
C GLY A 86 -18.63 14.59 -1.26
N TYR A 87 -19.27 15.60 -0.66
CA TYR A 87 -20.09 15.49 0.56
C TYR A 87 -19.39 14.73 1.71
N THR A 88 -18.24 15.25 2.15
CA THR A 88 -17.44 14.67 3.24
C THR A 88 -17.30 15.62 4.41
N SER A 89 -17.26 15.08 5.63
CA SER A 89 -16.94 15.84 6.84
C SER A 89 -15.79 15.18 7.58
N LEU A 90 -14.76 15.96 7.93
CA LEU A 90 -13.60 15.51 8.70
C LEU A 90 -13.74 16.00 10.14
N PHE A 91 -13.77 15.06 11.07
CA PHE A 91 -13.75 15.31 12.51
C PHE A 91 -12.35 15.08 13.07
N ARG A 92 -12.02 15.86 14.11
CA ARG A 92 -10.80 15.71 14.91
C ARG A 92 -11.14 15.82 16.39
N ILE A 93 -10.64 14.88 17.18
CA ILE A 93 -10.68 14.93 18.65
C ILE A 93 -9.25 14.74 19.16
N ASP A 94 -8.68 15.79 19.72
CA ASP A 94 -7.36 15.75 20.38
C ASP A 94 -7.45 15.23 21.82
N ASN A 95 -6.31 14.87 22.40
CA ASN A 95 -6.19 14.35 23.78
C ASN A 95 -7.08 13.12 24.06
N TRP A 96 -7.26 12.27 23.04
CA TRP A 96 -7.99 11.02 23.12
C TRP A 96 -7.28 9.98 24.00
N ASP A 97 -8.04 9.39 24.92
CA ASP A 97 -7.61 8.26 25.75
C ASP A 97 -7.82 6.94 24.99
N ASP A 98 -6.80 6.51 24.25
CA ASP A 98 -6.81 5.26 23.49
C ASP A 98 -6.69 4.00 24.36
N THR A 99 -6.62 4.14 25.69
CA THR A 99 -6.64 3.00 26.62
C THR A 99 -8.04 2.44 26.85
N LYS A 100 -9.06 3.13 26.34
CA LYS A 100 -10.47 2.77 26.45
C LYS A 100 -11.11 2.58 25.08
N GLU A 101 -12.10 1.72 25.05
CA GLU A 101 -13.01 1.59 23.93
C GLU A 101 -14.16 2.57 24.13
N ALA A 102 -14.63 3.20 23.05
CA ALA A 102 -15.75 4.13 23.11
C ALA A 102 -16.70 3.92 21.93
N LYS A 103 -18.01 3.93 22.22
CA LYS A 103 -19.00 4.03 21.15
C LYS A 103 -19.04 5.47 20.64
N TYR A 104 -19.14 5.62 19.34
CA TYR A 104 -19.34 6.90 18.69
C TYR A 104 -20.61 6.88 17.84
N ARG A 105 -21.11 8.07 17.52
CA ARG A 105 -22.03 8.25 16.40
C ARG A 105 -21.77 9.55 15.66
N VAL A 106 -21.87 9.50 14.34
CA VAL A 106 -21.98 10.69 13.49
C VAL A 106 -23.46 11.04 13.42
N VAL A 107 -23.80 12.31 13.63
CA VAL A 107 -25.17 12.82 13.58
C VAL A 107 -25.29 13.89 12.52
N HIS A 108 -26.34 13.80 11.71
CA HIS A 108 -26.69 14.84 10.76
C HIS A 108 -28.17 15.18 10.84
N ASN A 109 -28.44 16.48 10.94
CA ASN A 109 -29.78 17.06 11.01
C ASN A 109 -30.68 16.45 12.11
N ASN A 110 -30.08 15.93 13.20
CA ASN A 110 -30.76 15.19 14.28
C ASN A 110 -31.68 14.04 13.80
N LYS A 111 -31.39 13.49 12.62
CA LYS A 111 -32.22 12.46 11.96
C LYS A 111 -31.41 11.27 11.49
N ALA A 112 -30.29 11.52 10.81
CA ALA A 112 -29.37 10.46 10.44
C ALA A 112 -28.36 10.21 11.56
N PHE A 113 -28.19 8.93 11.89
CA PHE A 113 -27.25 8.46 12.90
C PHE A 113 -26.43 7.31 12.34
N TYR A 114 -25.10 7.43 12.38
CA TYR A 114 -24.19 6.35 12.02
C TYR A 114 -23.30 6.01 13.21
N GLU A 115 -23.57 4.86 13.83
CA GLU A 115 -22.89 4.44 15.06
C GLU A 115 -21.70 3.53 14.77
N GLY A 116 -20.77 3.42 15.71
CA GLY A 116 -19.66 2.49 15.63
C GLY A 116 -18.83 2.51 16.90
N ILE A 117 -17.64 1.92 16.84
CA ILE A 117 -16.72 1.84 17.97
C ILE A 117 -15.36 2.39 17.57
N ILE A 118 -14.84 3.32 18.37
CA ILE A 118 -13.43 3.67 18.40
C ILE A 118 -12.76 2.67 19.34
N ARG A 119 -11.95 1.77 18.77
CA ARG A 119 -11.33 0.68 19.52
C ARG A 119 -10.30 1.21 20.51
N LYS A 120 -10.17 0.50 21.63
CA LYS A 120 -8.99 0.57 22.49
C LYS A 120 -7.74 0.16 21.71
N ASN A 121 -6.62 0.87 21.90
CA ASN A 121 -5.33 0.52 21.34
C ASN A 121 -4.89 -0.88 21.82
N PRO A 122 -4.66 -1.85 20.90
CA PRO A 122 -4.31 -3.22 21.27
C PRO A 122 -2.82 -3.37 21.63
N ILE A 123 -2.19 -2.35 22.21
CA ILE A 123 -0.75 -2.32 22.53
C ILE A 123 -0.29 -3.47 23.41
N ASN A 124 -1.18 -4.01 24.26
CA ASN A 124 -0.89 -5.16 25.13
C ASN A 124 -1.20 -6.53 24.48
N LYS A 125 -1.79 -6.57 23.29
CA LYS A 125 -2.12 -7.81 22.59
C LYS A 125 -0.83 -8.42 22.01
N GLU A 126 -0.54 -9.68 22.31
CA GLU A 126 0.68 -10.35 21.80
C GLU A 126 0.69 -10.47 20.27
N ASN A 127 -0.46 -10.84 19.69
CA ASN A 127 -0.63 -11.01 18.26
C ASN A 127 -1.43 -9.84 17.68
N PHE A 128 -0.82 -9.06 16.78
CA PHE A 128 -1.51 -8.02 16.03
C PHE A 128 -1.91 -8.53 14.65
N ILE A 129 -3.12 -8.22 14.19
CA ILE A 129 -3.67 -8.67 12.92
C ILE A 129 -3.99 -7.48 12.03
N LEU A 130 -3.33 -7.40 10.88
CA LEU A 130 -3.64 -6.48 9.79
C LEU A 130 -4.38 -7.25 8.68
N ALA A 131 -5.56 -6.80 8.29
CA ALA A 131 -6.19 -7.26 7.04
C ALA A 131 -5.88 -6.27 5.92
N ALA A 132 -5.33 -6.76 4.82
CA ALA A 132 -4.89 -5.94 3.70
C ALA A 132 -5.68 -6.30 2.42
N LEU A 133 -6.19 -5.27 1.76
CA LEU A 133 -7.07 -5.38 0.60
C LEU A 133 -6.68 -4.37 -0.48
N THR A 134 -6.96 -4.70 -1.73
CA THR A 134 -6.62 -3.85 -2.89
C THR A 134 -7.57 -4.13 -4.06
N CYS A 135 -7.63 -3.23 -5.04
CA CYS A 135 -8.16 -3.52 -6.36
C CYS A 135 -9.60 -4.07 -6.36
N ASN A 136 -10.54 -3.19 -6.04
CA ASN A 136 -11.96 -3.47 -5.89
C ASN A 136 -12.77 -3.23 -7.18
N SER A 137 -12.43 -3.90 -8.28
CA SER A 137 -13.12 -3.70 -9.56
C SER A 137 -14.63 -3.88 -9.49
N ILE A 138 -15.37 -3.09 -10.27
CA ILE A 138 -16.85 -3.05 -10.26
C ILE A 138 -17.49 -3.71 -11.49
N TYR A 139 -16.72 -4.09 -12.51
CA TYR A 139 -17.33 -4.54 -13.75
C TYR A 139 -17.84 -5.99 -13.68
N PRO A 140 -19.05 -6.28 -14.18
CA PRO A 140 -19.64 -7.61 -14.09
C PRO A 140 -18.85 -8.72 -14.80
N ARG A 141 -18.11 -8.38 -15.86
CA ARG A 141 -17.41 -9.35 -16.73
C ARG A 141 -16.46 -10.29 -15.97
N HIS A 142 -15.89 -9.84 -14.85
CA HIS A 142 -14.98 -10.60 -13.99
C HIS A 142 -15.49 -10.67 -12.54
N GLY A 143 -16.79 -10.44 -12.32
CA GLY A 143 -17.39 -10.55 -10.99
C GLY A 143 -17.17 -9.36 -10.07
N GLY A 144 -16.82 -8.20 -10.63
CA GLY A 144 -16.77 -6.97 -9.85
C GLY A 144 -18.15 -6.52 -9.33
N ASP A 145 -19.23 -7.09 -9.85
CA ASP A 145 -20.61 -6.92 -9.38
C ASP A 145 -20.99 -7.82 -8.19
N ILE A 146 -20.19 -8.86 -7.91
CA ILE A 146 -20.48 -9.81 -6.83
C ILE A 146 -20.29 -9.12 -5.47
N PRO A 147 -21.20 -9.31 -4.50
CA PRO A 147 -21.07 -8.74 -3.16
C PRO A 147 -19.75 -9.10 -2.47
N ARG A 148 -19.31 -8.25 -1.53
CA ARG A 148 -18.09 -8.47 -0.72
C ARG A 148 -18.39 -9.17 0.62
N THR A 149 -19.57 -9.78 0.73
CA THR A 149 -20.05 -10.40 1.99
C THR A 149 -19.13 -11.51 2.47
N ASP A 150 -18.57 -12.31 1.56
CA ASP A 150 -17.59 -13.35 1.89
C ASP A 150 -16.34 -12.78 2.58
N ILE A 151 -15.84 -11.63 2.13
CA ILE A 151 -14.70 -10.95 2.77
C ILE A 151 -15.15 -10.37 4.11
N VAL A 152 -16.24 -9.60 4.13
CA VAL A 152 -16.70 -8.89 5.32
C VAL A 152 -17.04 -9.86 6.45
N GLU A 153 -17.73 -10.96 6.19
CA GLU A 153 -18.04 -11.97 7.20
C GLU A 153 -16.79 -12.63 7.77
N ASN A 154 -15.81 -12.96 6.92
CA ASN A 154 -14.52 -13.47 7.37
C ASN A 154 -13.78 -12.46 8.25
N LEU A 155 -13.75 -11.18 7.86
CA LEU A 155 -13.08 -10.13 8.63
C LEU A 155 -13.79 -9.83 9.95
N ILE A 156 -15.12 -9.85 9.99
CA ILE A 156 -15.89 -9.74 11.25
C ILE A 156 -15.53 -10.89 12.19
N LYS A 157 -15.47 -12.14 11.69
CA LYS A 157 -15.09 -13.32 12.49
C LYS A 157 -13.63 -13.28 12.94
N LEU A 158 -12.72 -12.87 12.05
CA LEU A 158 -11.29 -12.76 12.31
C LEU A 158 -10.99 -11.63 13.32
N ASN A 159 -11.79 -10.57 13.30
CA ASN A 159 -11.66 -9.39 14.13
C ASN A 159 -10.26 -8.74 14.06
N PRO A 160 -9.83 -8.25 12.87
CA PRO A 160 -8.52 -7.63 12.69
C PRO A 160 -8.37 -6.37 13.55
N ASP A 161 -7.13 -6.06 13.93
CA ASP A 161 -6.80 -4.89 14.74
C ASP A 161 -6.68 -3.60 13.90
N LEU A 162 -6.44 -3.76 12.59
CA LEU A 162 -6.29 -2.69 11.61
C LEU A 162 -6.68 -3.20 10.21
N LEU A 163 -7.32 -2.34 9.42
CA LEU A 163 -7.58 -2.57 8.01
C LEU A 163 -6.66 -1.70 7.15
N PHE A 164 -6.23 -2.21 6.01
CA PHE A 164 -5.48 -1.46 5.02
C PHE A 164 -6.05 -1.68 3.61
N PHE A 165 -6.45 -0.60 2.96
CA PHE A 165 -6.81 -0.55 1.54
C PHE A 165 -5.70 0.17 0.78
N SER A 166 -4.95 -0.55 -0.05
CA SER A 166 -3.70 -0.06 -0.64
C SER A 166 -3.84 0.74 -1.93
N GLY A 167 -5.05 0.89 -2.46
CA GLY A 167 -5.27 1.46 -3.77
C GLY A 167 -6.46 0.85 -4.50
N ASP A 168 -6.91 1.51 -5.56
CA ASP A 168 -7.93 1.03 -6.48
C ASP A 168 -9.24 0.66 -5.79
N GLN A 169 -9.72 1.53 -4.91
CA GLN A 169 -11.04 1.34 -4.32
C GLN A 169 -12.16 1.65 -5.32
N VAL A 170 -11.89 2.58 -6.25
CA VAL A 170 -12.83 3.04 -7.29
C VAL A 170 -12.22 2.85 -8.68
N TYR A 171 -12.87 2.02 -9.51
CA TYR A 171 -12.45 1.77 -10.90
C TYR A 171 -13.14 2.64 -11.95
N ASP A 172 -14.22 3.34 -11.57
CA ASP A 172 -14.88 4.24 -12.51
C ASP A 172 -14.08 5.53 -12.63
N HIS A 173 -13.50 5.73 -13.81
CA HIS A 173 -12.56 6.81 -14.04
C HIS A 173 -13.20 8.19 -14.15
N ALA A 174 -14.52 8.34 -13.98
CA ALA A 174 -15.23 9.60 -14.16
C ALA A 174 -16.09 10.00 -12.96
N GLN A 175 -16.66 9.05 -12.23
CA GLN A 175 -17.66 9.29 -11.20
C GLN A 175 -17.20 8.80 -9.82
N HIS A 176 -16.07 9.31 -9.32
CA HIS A 176 -15.46 8.84 -8.08
C HIS A 176 -16.46 8.77 -6.92
N TYR A 177 -17.09 9.89 -6.60
CA TYR A 177 -18.10 9.99 -5.54
C TYR A 177 -19.15 8.87 -5.56
N LEU A 178 -19.72 8.57 -6.73
CA LEU A 178 -20.78 7.56 -6.85
C LEU A 178 -20.26 6.15 -6.53
N TYR A 179 -19.09 5.80 -7.03
CA TYR A 179 -18.51 4.48 -6.81
C TYR A 179 -17.80 4.37 -5.46
N TRP A 180 -17.40 5.49 -4.87
CA TRP A 180 -16.94 5.58 -3.49
C TRP A 180 -18.07 5.27 -2.49
N LEU A 181 -19.31 5.70 -2.77
CA LEU A 181 -20.49 5.28 -1.99
C LEU A 181 -20.73 3.77 -2.08
N LYS A 182 -20.44 3.14 -3.24
CA LYS A 182 -20.48 1.67 -3.36
C LYS A 182 -19.42 1.01 -2.50
N PHE A 183 -18.17 1.49 -2.50
CA PHE A 183 -17.14 1.00 -1.60
C PHE A 183 -17.61 1.05 -0.14
N GLY A 184 -18.15 2.20 0.27
CA GLY A 184 -18.75 2.37 1.59
C GLY A 184 -19.84 1.35 1.90
N THR A 185 -20.75 1.12 0.95
CA THR A 185 -21.83 0.14 1.10
C THR A 185 -21.28 -1.29 1.27
N ASP A 186 -20.23 -1.64 0.53
CA ASP A 186 -19.61 -2.96 0.58
C ASP A 186 -18.90 -3.22 1.93
N PHE A 187 -18.29 -2.20 2.55
CA PHE A 187 -17.40 -2.38 3.70
C PHE A 187 -17.84 -1.68 5.00
N LYS A 188 -18.94 -0.92 5.02
CA LYS A 188 -19.38 -0.13 6.19
C LYS A 188 -19.45 -0.90 7.49
N GLU A 189 -19.85 -2.18 7.46
CA GLU A 189 -20.04 -2.98 8.68
C GLU A 189 -18.71 -3.29 9.40
N ILE A 190 -17.60 -3.43 8.66
CA ILE A 190 -16.29 -3.69 9.27
C ILE A 190 -15.52 -2.40 9.57
N ILE A 191 -15.58 -1.39 8.68
CA ILE A 191 -14.81 -0.14 8.85
C ILE A 191 -15.37 0.75 9.96
N ARG A 192 -16.69 0.68 10.25
CA ARG A 192 -17.29 1.48 11.34
C ARG A 192 -16.75 1.12 12.71
N ASN A 193 -16.20 -0.08 12.84
CA ASN A 193 -15.76 -0.65 14.10
C ASN A 193 -14.25 -0.88 14.14
N THR A 194 -13.48 -0.61 13.07
CA THR A 194 -12.07 -0.99 12.98
C THR A 194 -11.27 0.16 12.38
N PRO A 195 -10.16 0.59 12.99
CA PRO A 195 -9.34 1.63 12.40
C PRO A 195 -8.90 1.20 11.00
N THR A 196 -8.95 2.14 10.07
CA THR A 196 -8.75 1.86 8.64
C THR A 196 -7.71 2.82 8.09
N ILE A 197 -6.72 2.28 7.38
CA ILE A 197 -5.84 3.04 6.50
C ILE A 197 -6.34 2.83 5.08
N CYS A 198 -6.63 3.91 4.36
CA CYS A 198 -7.01 3.88 2.96
C CYS A 198 -6.10 4.87 2.21
N ILE A 199 -5.49 4.41 1.11
CA ILE A 199 -4.62 5.22 0.26
C ILE A 199 -5.06 5.14 -1.20
N VAL A 200 -4.64 6.14 -1.97
CA VAL A 200 -5.05 6.38 -3.37
C VAL A 200 -4.06 5.72 -4.33
N ASP A 201 -4.57 5.07 -5.37
CA ASP A 201 -3.80 4.59 -6.53
C ASP A 201 -4.37 5.17 -7.84
N ASP A 202 -3.92 4.67 -8.99
CA ASP A 202 -4.22 5.23 -10.31
C ASP A 202 -5.71 5.24 -10.68
N HIS A 203 -6.44 4.15 -10.45
CA HIS A 203 -7.85 4.05 -10.79
C HIS A 203 -8.71 5.03 -9.99
N ASP A 204 -8.35 5.29 -8.73
CA ASP A 204 -9.09 6.19 -7.84
C ASP A 204 -9.10 7.64 -8.39
N VAL A 205 -8.01 8.08 -9.02
CA VAL A 205 -7.90 9.43 -9.62
C VAL A 205 -8.35 9.46 -11.08
N GLY A 206 -8.91 8.36 -11.56
CA GLY A 206 -9.51 8.24 -12.88
C GLY A 206 -8.52 8.01 -14.01
N GLN A 207 -7.44 7.28 -13.75
CA GLN A 207 -6.46 6.83 -14.74
C GLN A 207 -6.27 5.30 -14.67
N GLY A 208 -5.83 4.68 -15.76
CA GLY A 208 -5.45 3.26 -15.73
C GLY A 208 -4.00 3.00 -15.34
N ASN A 209 -3.19 4.07 -15.28
CA ASN A 209 -1.79 4.11 -14.89
C ASN A 209 -1.47 5.52 -14.36
N LEU A 210 -0.69 5.62 -13.28
CA LEU A 210 -0.31 6.91 -12.69
C LEU A 210 1.20 7.02 -12.45
N TRP A 211 1.81 7.95 -13.18
CA TRP A 211 3.10 8.54 -12.82
C TRP A 211 2.82 9.97 -12.37
N GLY A 212 2.65 10.22 -11.07
CA GLY A 212 2.06 11.47 -10.57
C GLY A 212 2.88 12.75 -10.80
N ALA A 213 4.18 12.62 -11.12
CA ALA A 213 5.08 13.71 -11.51
C ALA A 213 5.01 14.95 -10.58
N GLU A 214 4.89 14.71 -9.26
CA GLU A 214 4.75 15.75 -8.24
C GLU A 214 3.52 16.64 -8.50
N GLY A 215 2.38 16.05 -8.87
CA GLY A 215 1.12 16.79 -9.03
C GLY A 215 0.94 17.50 -10.36
N ASP A 216 1.76 17.20 -11.38
CA ASP A 216 1.67 17.90 -12.67
C ASP A 216 0.32 17.63 -13.37
N SER A 217 -0.02 18.42 -14.38
CA SER A 217 -1.18 18.16 -15.23
C SER A 217 -0.80 17.24 -16.39
N SER A 218 -1.59 16.21 -16.67
CA SER A 218 -1.43 15.35 -17.84
C SER A 218 -2.45 15.71 -18.92
N PRO A 219 -2.05 15.98 -20.18
CA PRO A 219 -2.99 16.17 -21.28
C PRO A 219 -3.64 14.87 -21.76
N THR A 220 -3.13 13.70 -21.36
CA THR A 220 -3.64 12.39 -21.81
C THR A 220 -4.08 11.51 -20.65
N LEU A 221 -5.09 10.68 -20.90
CA LEU A 221 -5.61 9.71 -19.95
C LEU A 221 -4.63 8.53 -19.70
N SER A 222 -3.66 8.31 -20.61
CA SER A 222 -2.69 7.22 -20.49
C SER A 222 -1.69 7.39 -19.34
N GLY A 223 -1.58 8.58 -18.75
CA GLY A 223 -0.64 8.87 -17.65
C GLY A 223 0.83 8.96 -18.08
N VAL A 224 1.20 8.45 -19.26
CA VAL A 224 2.57 8.41 -19.82
C VAL A 224 3.31 9.75 -19.72
N SER A 225 2.59 10.86 -19.86
CA SER A 225 3.21 12.19 -19.79
C SER A 225 3.73 12.58 -18.39
N GLY A 226 3.25 11.88 -17.36
CA GLY A 226 3.34 12.29 -15.97
C GLY A 226 2.17 13.21 -15.59
N GLY A 227 1.77 13.18 -14.33
CA GLY A 227 0.72 14.03 -13.78
C GLY A 227 -0.69 13.43 -13.84
N TYR A 228 -1.65 14.29 -13.54
CA TYR A 228 -3.06 13.98 -13.40
C TYR A 228 -3.87 14.50 -14.59
N TYR A 229 -4.63 13.62 -15.24
CA TYR A 229 -5.53 13.94 -16.34
C TYR A 229 -6.80 14.66 -15.87
N ARG A 230 -7.30 14.27 -14.70
CA ARG A 230 -8.45 14.93 -14.07
C ARG A 230 -8.04 16.29 -13.48
N PRO A 231 -8.94 17.29 -13.46
CA PRO A 231 -8.65 18.58 -12.85
C PRO A 231 -8.20 18.43 -11.39
N ALA A 232 -7.30 19.29 -10.92
CA ALA A 232 -6.77 19.22 -9.56
C ALA A 232 -7.86 19.20 -8.46
N GLU A 233 -8.99 19.90 -8.65
CA GLU A 233 -10.11 19.88 -7.71
C GLU A 233 -10.80 18.51 -7.60
N TYR A 234 -10.81 17.72 -8.68
CA TYR A 234 -11.26 16.32 -8.63
C TYR A 234 -10.28 15.48 -7.81
N VAL A 235 -8.96 15.60 -8.06
CA VAL A 235 -7.93 14.85 -7.33
C VAL A 235 -7.97 15.19 -5.83
N LYS A 236 -8.15 16.46 -5.46
CA LYS A 236 -8.32 16.90 -4.07
C LYS A 236 -9.59 16.35 -3.42
N GLU A 237 -10.65 16.13 -4.18
CA GLU A 237 -11.88 15.50 -3.69
C GLU A 237 -11.66 14.01 -3.41
N VAL A 238 -11.01 13.29 -4.34
CA VAL A 238 -10.59 11.89 -4.17
C VAL A 238 -9.72 11.72 -2.92
N GLU A 239 -8.65 12.51 -2.79
CA GLU A 239 -7.75 12.48 -1.63
C GLU A 239 -8.51 12.79 -0.34
N ARG A 240 -9.36 13.84 -0.34
CA ARG A 240 -10.16 14.16 0.85
C ARG A 240 -11.07 13.00 1.24
N ALA A 241 -11.72 12.35 0.28
CA ALA A 241 -12.63 11.25 0.55
C ALA A 241 -11.91 10.00 1.09
N GLN A 242 -10.76 9.67 0.53
CA GLN A 242 -10.05 8.42 0.84
C GLN A 242 -9.05 8.55 1.99
N THR A 243 -8.39 9.69 2.19
CA THR A 243 -7.20 9.77 3.07
C THR A 243 -7.30 10.78 4.22
N SER A 244 -8.33 11.63 4.27
CA SER A 244 -8.36 12.73 5.27
C SER A 244 -8.42 12.29 6.74
N HIS A 245 -8.84 11.04 7.01
CA HIS A 245 -8.85 10.43 8.35
C HIS A 245 -7.51 9.85 8.77
N LEU A 246 -6.51 9.80 7.88
CA LEU A 246 -5.14 9.41 8.23
C LEU A 246 -4.51 10.45 9.17
N PRO A 247 -3.42 10.10 9.87
CA PRO A 247 -2.61 11.08 10.60
C PRO A 247 -2.20 12.26 9.73
N ASP A 248 -1.84 13.37 10.36
CA ASP A 248 -1.43 14.55 9.61
C ASP A 248 -0.15 14.25 8.82
N PRO A 249 -0.01 14.73 7.56
CA PRO A 249 1.14 14.40 6.73
C PRO A 249 2.44 14.85 7.39
N TYR A 250 3.51 14.05 7.25
CA TYR A 250 4.82 14.36 7.82
C TYR A 250 5.33 15.75 7.37
N ASP A 251 5.12 16.07 6.09
CA ASP A 251 5.27 17.42 5.57
C ASP A 251 4.07 17.70 4.65
N ALA A 252 3.17 18.55 5.14
CA ALA A 252 1.89 18.87 4.52
C ALA A 252 1.97 19.86 3.33
N ALA A 253 3.16 20.27 2.89
CA ALA A 253 3.27 21.17 1.74
C ALA A 253 2.66 20.51 0.49
N PRO A 254 1.74 21.19 -0.23
CA PRO A 254 1.12 20.61 -1.40
C PRO A 254 2.14 20.41 -2.53
N VAL A 255 1.81 19.51 -3.45
CA VAL A 255 2.55 19.35 -4.71
C VAL A 255 2.00 20.34 -5.77
N LYS A 256 2.41 20.20 -7.04
CA LYS A 256 1.92 21.08 -8.11
C LYS A 256 0.39 21.08 -8.19
N GLN A 257 -0.17 22.14 -8.75
CA GLN A 257 -1.62 22.42 -8.80
C GLN A 257 -2.30 22.53 -7.41
N GLY A 258 -1.51 22.63 -6.34
CA GLY A 258 -2.01 22.72 -4.97
C GLY A 258 -2.64 21.42 -4.46
N ILE A 259 -2.37 20.28 -5.10
CA ILE A 259 -2.84 18.96 -4.68
C ILE A 259 -2.16 18.59 -3.36
N GLY A 260 -2.91 17.95 -2.46
CA GLY A 260 -2.41 17.55 -1.15
C GLY A 260 -1.39 16.41 -1.20
N VAL A 261 -0.95 16.06 0.01
CA VAL A 261 -0.11 14.90 0.31
C VAL A 261 -0.64 14.27 1.61
N TYR A 262 -0.44 12.97 1.78
CA TYR A 262 -0.88 12.20 2.94
C TYR A 262 0.17 11.22 3.48
N TYR A 263 1.38 11.16 2.90
CA TYR A 263 2.44 10.31 3.46
C TYR A 263 2.74 10.71 4.92
N THR A 264 2.72 9.70 5.80
CA THR A 264 2.84 9.84 7.26
C THR A 264 3.12 8.48 7.87
N ASP A 265 3.26 8.37 9.19
CA ASP A 265 3.17 7.11 9.90
C ASP A 265 1.90 6.96 10.74
N LEU A 266 1.59 5.72 11.13
CA LEU A 266 0.59 5.36 12.13
C LEU A 266 1.21 4.40 13.15
N LYS A 267 1.23 4.81 14.42
CA LYS A 267 1.58 3.95 15.57
C LYS A 267 0.31 3.33 16.17
N TRP A 268 0.10 2.02 16.01
CA TRP A 268 -1.07 1.31 16.52
C TRP A 268 -0.73 -0.12 16.98
N GLY A 269 -1.18 -0.52 18.18
CA GLY A 269 -0.97 -1.88 18.69
C GLY A 269 0.49 -2.26 18.97
N GLY A 270 1.39 -1.29 19.10
CA GLY A 270 2.83 -1.51 19.20
C GLY A 270 3.51 -1.77 17.86
N ILE A 271 2.85 -1.48 16.73
CA ILE A 271 3.42 -1.53 15.39
C ILE A 271 3.42 -0.11 14.83
N SER A 272 4.52 0.33 14.23
CA SER A 272 4.56 1.59 13.47
C SER A 272 4.50 1.30 11.97
N PHE A 273 3.57 1.94 11.29
CA PHE A 273 3.31 1.77 9.87
C PHE A 273 3.71 3.03 9.12
N ALA A 274 4.71 2.96 8.23
CA ALA A 274 4.95 4.05 7.27
C ALA A 274 3.94 3.95 6.13
N ILE A 275 3.23 5.04 5.83
CA ILE A 275 2.21 5.12 4.78
C ILE A 275 2.78 5.97 3.64
N LEU A 276 2.86 5.38 2.44
CA LEU A 276 3.52 6.00 1.28
C LEU A 276 2.55 6.46 0.19
N GLU A 277 3.07 7.33 -0.67
CA GLU A 277 2.48 7.83 -1.90
C GLU A 277 3.38 7.49 -3.08
N ASP A 278 3.54 6.20 -3.37
CA ASP A 278 4.53 5.73 -4.33
C ASP A 278 4.21 6.12 -5.78
N ARG A 279 2.94 6.42 -6.09
CA ARG A 279 2.51 6.95 -7.39
C ARG A 279 2.70 8.45 -7.53
N LYS A 280 2.44 9.24 -6.48
CA LYS A 280 2.32 10.71 -6.56
C LYS A 280 3.59 11.40 -7.04
N PHE A 281 4.75 10.90 -6.62
CA PHE A 281 6.04 11.50 -6.90
C PHE A 281 6.77 10.83 -8.07
N LYS A 282 6.24 9.71 -8.58
CA LYS A 282 6.84 8.92 -9.65
C LYS A 282 6.90 9.73 -10.93
N SER A 283 8.07 9.77 -11.56
CA SER A 283 8.29 10.53 -12.79
C SER A 283 7.54 9.95 -13.99
N GLY A 284 7.05 10.83 -14.87
CA GLY A 284 6.50 10.44 -16.17
C GLY A 284 7.57 9.94 -17.15
N LEU A 285 7.13 9.46 -18.31
CA LEU A 285 7.95 8.71 -19.25
C LEU A 285 8.47 9.52 -20.44
N LEU A 286 8.14 10.82 -20.53
CA LEU A 286 8.46 11.67 -21.70
C LEU A 286 9.94 11.94 -21.88
N ASP A 287 10.73 11.82 -20.82
CA ASP A 287 12.18 11.98 -20.90
C ASP A 287 12.87 10.75 -21.49
N LEU A 288 12.23 9.57 -21.52
CA LEU A 288 12.88 8.34 -22.00
C LEU A 288 13.45 8.44 -23.42
N PRO A 289 12.74 8.99 -24.44
CA PRO A 289 13.30 9.15 -25.78
C PRO A 289 14.55 10.04 -25.85
N LYS A 290 14.72 10.98 -24.91
CA LYS A 290 15.93 11.83 -24.83
C LYS A 290 17.17 11.02 -24.43
N TYR A 291 17.00 10.04 -23.54
CA TYR A 291 18.10 9.22 -23.00
C TYR A 291 18.27 7.88 -23.71
N ALA A 292 17.22 7.38 -24.38
CA ALA A 292 17.20 6.11 -25.11
C ALA A 292 16.49 6.25 -26.48
N PRO A 293 16.99 7.10 -27.39
CA PRO A 293 16.35 7.37 -28.69
C PRO A 293 16.33 6.15 -29.62
N ASP A 294 17.24 5.20 -29.44
CA ASP A 294 17.28 3.91 -30.15
C ASP A 294 16.16 2.97 -29.72
N ILE A 295 15.70 3.07 -28.47
CA ILE A 295 14.58 2.28 -27.94
C ILE A 295 13.23 2.95 -28.25
N PHE A 296 13.20 4.29 -28.24
CA PHE A 296 11.98 5.08 -28.45
C PHE A 296 12.07 6.06 -29.63
N PRO A 297 12.33 5.59 -30.87
CA PRO A 297 12.47 6.47 -32.04
C PRO A 297 11.16 7.19 -32.41
N GLU A 298 10.01 6.63 -32.03
CA GLU A 298 8.67 7.13 -32.34
C GLU A 298 7.95 7.69 -31.12
N GLY A 299 8.69 7.97 -30.04
CA GLY A 299 8.12 8.39 -28.77
C GLY A 299 7.96 7.25 -27.76
N THR A 300 7.63 7.65 -26.53
CA THR A 300 7.67 6.76 -25.36
C THR A 300 6.48 5.80 -25.32
N ARG A 301 6.65 4.67 -24.63
CA ARG A 301 5.62 3.64 -24.41
C ARG A 301 5.68 3.17 -22.95
N ASP A 302 4.56 2.75 -22.41
CA ASP A 302 4.39 2.26 -21.03
C ASP A 302 4.86 0.81 -20.82
N ALA A 303 5.11 0.07 -21.90
CA ALA A 303 5.60 -1.29 -21.88
C ALA A 303 6.58 -1.59 -23.02
N ILE A 304 7.55 -2.48 -22.75
CA ILE A 304 8.49 -3.04 -23.74
C ILE A 304 8.23 -4.53 -23.88
N PHE A 305 8.18 -5.00 -25.12
CA PHE A 305 7.94 -6.42 -25.46
C PHE A 305 9.09 -7.04 -26.28
N ASP A 306 10.08 -6.23 -26.68
CA ASP A 306 11.23 -6.71 -27.43
C ASP A 306 12.31 -7.23 -26.46
N PRO A 307 12.60 -8.54 -26.45
CA PRO A 307 13.57 -9.14 -25.52
C PRO A 307 15.01 -8.73 -25.81
N THR A 308 15.28 -8.06 -26.93
CA THR A 308 16.63 -7.59 -27.29
C THR A 308 16.97 -6.23 -26.67
N VAL A 309 15.97 -5.54 -26.11
CA VAL A 309 16.16 -4.23 -25.47
C VAL A 309 16.93 -4.36 -24.16
N ASP A 310 18.02 -3.61 -24.06
CA ASP A 310 18.77 -3.47 -22.82
C ASP A 310 18.08 -2.45 -21.88
N THR A 311 17.29 -2.97 -20.95
CA THR A 311 16.48 -2.16 -20.03
C THR A 311 17.30 -1.37 -19.01
N ARG A 312 18.62 -1.58 -18.90
CA ARG A 312 19.51 -0.73 -18.10
C ARG A 312 19.57 0.69 -18.62
N LYS A 313 19.37 0.90 -19.94
CA LYS A 313 19.31 2.23 -20.55
C LYS A 313 18.08 3.04 -20.14
N LEU A 314 17.10 2.38 -19.51
CA LEU A 314 15.85 3.01 -19.06
C LEU A 314 15.99 3.66 -17.67
N ASP A 315 17.08 3.39 -16.94
CA ASP A 315 17.37 4.07 -15.67
C ASP A 315 17.91 5.48 -15.96
N ILE A 316 17.01 6.46 -16.05
CA ILE A 316 17.38 7.83 -16.40
C ILE A 316 17.71 8.66 -15.14
N PRO A 317 18.75 9.50 -15.15
CA PRO A 317 19.23 10.20 -13.95
C PRO A 317 18.20 11.13 -13.29
N THR A 318 17.25 11.66 -14.06
CA THR A 318 16.24 12.62 -13.59
C THR A 318 14.99 11.97 -13.01
N ALA A 319 14.80 10.66 -13.23
CA ALA A 319 13.58 9.99 -12.81
C ALA A 319 13.59 9.67 -11.31
N LYS A 320 12.44 9.92 -10.69
CA LYS A 320 12.19 9.72 -9.26
C LYS A 320 11.08 8.68 -9.07
N LEU A 321 11.14 7.96 -7.96
CA LEU A 321 10.04 7.13 -7.47
C LEU A 321 9.30 7.87 -6.34
N LEU A 322 9.88 7.89 -5.14
CA LEU A 322 9.24 8.50 -3.95
C LEU A 322 9.45 10.02 -3.83
N GLY A 323 10.48 10.56 -4.49
CA GLY A 323 10.92 11.95 -4.30
C GLY A 323 11.62 12.18 -2.95
N GLU A 324 12.31 13.31 -2.82
CA GLU A 324 13.18 13.59 -1.67
C GLU A 324 12.41 13.76 -0.35
N ARG A 325 11.19 14.31 -0.41
CA ARG A 325 10.35 14.56 0.78
C ARG A 325 9.92 13.26 1.47
N GLN A 326 9.44 12.28 0.70
CA GLN A 326 9.11 10.96 1.24
C GLN A 326 10.34 10.15 1.67
N LEU A 327 11.46 10.27 0.94
CA LEU A 327 12.72 9.63 1.35
C LEU A 327 13.21 10.20 2.69
N LYS A 328 13.11 11.51 2.89
CA LYS A 328 13.41 12.15 4.18
C LYS A 328 12.50 11.65 5.29
N PHE A 329 11.19 11.60 5.05
CA PHE A 329 10.23 11.01 5.99
C PHE A 329 10.65 9.59 6.38
N LEU A 330 10.93 8.73 5.40
CA LEU A 330 11.33 7.35 5.64
C LEU A 330 12.63 7.27 6.46
N GLU A 331 13.64 8.10 6.17
CA GLU A 331 14.89 8.13 6.94
C GLU A 331 14.63 8.47 8.41
N ASP A 332 13.87 9.53 8.69
CA ASP A 332 13.56 9.95 10.06
C ASP A 332 12.73 8.87 10.78
N TRP A 333 11.72 8.33 10.08
CA TRP A 333 10.88 7.23 10.55
C TRP A 333 11.69 5.98 10.87
N THR A 334 12.77 5.65 10.14
CA THR A 334 13.55 4.42 10.42
C THR A 334 14.11 4.37 11.84
N THR A 335 14.43 5.53 12.42
CA THR A 335 14.98 5.66 13.77
C THR A 335 13.97 5.97 14.85
N ASP A 336 12.75 6.40 14.50
CA ASP A 336 11.69 6.62 15.49
C ASP A 336 11.06 5.29 15.91
N TRP A 337 11.38 4.81 17.12
CA TRP A 337 10.83 3.58 17.68
C TRP A 337 9.85 3.84 18.82
N GLU A 338 9.46 5.11 19.04
CA GLU A 338 8.55 5.48 20.10
C GLU A 338 7.23 4.71 19.96
N ASN A 339 6.81 4.05 21.05
CA ASN A 339 5.61 3.20 21.09
C ASN A 339 5.56 2.07 20.05
N ALA A 340 6.70 1.73 19.42
CA ALA A 340 6.79 0.71 18.38
C ALA A 340 7.71 -0.44 18.78
N GLU A 341 7.25 -1.66 18.59
CA GLU A 341 8.01 -2.90 18.76
C GLU A 341 8.45 -3.51 17.43
N MET A 342 7.64 -3.32 16.39
CA MET A 342 7.90 -3.75 15.02
C MET A 342 7.44 -2.65 14.06
N LYS A 343 7.89 -2.74 12.81
CA LYS A 343 7.61 -1.74 11.77
C LYS A 343 7.23 -2.39 10.46
N THR A 344 6.35 -1.74 9.71
CA THR A 344 5.90 -2.18 8.37
C THR A 344 5.71 -0.96 7.47
N VAL A 345 6.01 -1.10 6.18
CA VAL A 345 5.72 -0.08 5.16
C VAL A 345 4.44 -0.46 4.42
N LEU A 346 3.58 0.51 4.19
CA LEU A 346 2.32 0.41 3.44
C LEU A 346 2.44 1.26 2.18
N THR A 347 2.18 0.65 1.03
CA THR A 347 2.46 1.23 -0.29
C THR A 347 1.40 0.78 -1.30
N GLN A 348 1.31 1.45 -2.45
CA GLN A 348 0.36 1.09 -3.51
C GLN A 348 0.82 -0.16 -4.27
N SER A 349 2.10 -0.22 -4.68
CA SER A 349 2.60 -1.27 -5.58
C SER A 349 3.92 -1.91 -5.12
N VAL A 350 4.26 -3.07 -5.71
CA VAL A 350 5.51 -3.78 -5.45
C VAL A 350 6.70 -3.04 -6.07
N PHE A 351 7.81 -2.93 -5.33
CA PHE A 351 9.04 -2.27 -5.80
C PHE A 351 9.90 -3.23 -6.65
N ALA A 352 9.27 -3.84 -7.64
CA ALA A 352 9.84 -4.75 -8.62
C ALA A 352 8.83 -4.99 -9.75
N MET A 353 9.28 -5.49 -10.89
CA MET A 353 8.41 -6.04 -11.92
C MET A 353 8.27 -7.56 -11.75
N VAL A 354 7.16 -8.03 -11.22
CA VAL A 354 6.91 -9.47 -10.98
C VAL A 354 5.71 -9.95 -11.79
N ASN A 355 5.62 -9.47 -13.03
CA ASN A 355 4.58 -9.75 -14.00
C ASN A 355 5.19 -9.77 -15.41
N ASN A 356 5.62 -10.92 -15.92
CA ASN A 356 6.14 -11.03 -17.29
C ASN A 356 5.06 -11.42 -18.32
N TYR A 357 3.80 -11.53 -17.92
CA TYR A 357 2.64 -11.59 -18.81
C TYR A 357 1.46 -10.78 -18.25
N THR A 358 0.68 -10.15 -19.13
CA THR A 358 -0.36 -9.19 -18.75
C THR A 358 -1.57 -9.23 -19.69
N GLY A 359 -2.77 -9.23 -19.12
CA GLY A 359 -4.07 -9.29 -19.82
C GLY A 359 -4.38 -10.66 -20.43
N LYS A 360 -3.41 -11.22 -21.16
CA LYS A 360 -3.43 -12.56 -21.76
C LYS A 360 -2.08 -13.25 -21.55
N HIS A 361 -2.11 -14.57 -21.50
CA HIS A 361 -0.91 -15.41 -21.39
C HIS A 361 -0.41 -15.83 -22.78
N ASP A 362 -0.17 -14.87 -23.67
CA ASP A 362 0.22 -15.10 -25.08
C ASP A 362 1.52 -14.38 -25.49
N ARG A 363 1.85 -13.25 -24.85
CA ARG A 363 3.04 -12.45 -25.15
C ARG A 363 3.75 -12.01 -23.88
N GLU A 364 5.05 -12.28 -23.81
CA GLU A 364 5.89 -11.86 -22.70
C GLU A 364 6.13 -10.34 -22.74
N ILE A 365 5.95 -9.67 -21.60
CA ILE A 365 6.33 -8.28 -21.38
C ILE A 365 7.72 -8.24 -20.71
N ILE A 366 8.61 -7.42 -21.27
CA ILE A 366 10.01 -7.30 -20.87
C ILE A 366 10.21 -6.19 -19.85
N ALA A 367 9.50 -5.07 -20.00
CA ALA A 367 9.51 -3.98 -19.04
C ALA A 367 8.11 -3.38 -18.92
N ASP A 368 7.65 -3.16 -17.71
CA ASP A 368 6.36 -2.53 -17.38
C ASP A 368 6.61 -1.33 -16.48
N PHE A 369 6.55 -0.13 -17.06
CA PHE A 369 6.90 1.12 -16.36
C PHE A 369 5.91 1.49 -15.26
N ASP A 370 4.73 0.86 -15.25
CA ASP A 370 3.74 1.07 -14.20
C ASP A 370 4.19 0.45 -12.88
N THR A 371 4.92 -0.66 -12.92
CA THR A 371 5.50 -1.26 -11.72
C THR A 371 6.51 -0.35 -11.05
N ASN A 372 6.71 -0.49 -9.75
CA ASN A 372 7.80 0.21 -9.05
C ASN A 372 9.15 -0.53 -9.19
N GLY A 373 9.29 -1.39 -10.20
CA GLY A 373 10.60 -1.82 -10.71
C GLY A 373 11.35 -0.69 -11.42
N TRP A 374 10.62 0.32 -11.90
CA TRP A 374 11.18 1.54 -12.50
C TRP A 374 10.71 2.79 -11.73
N PRO A 375 11.55 3.84 -11.61
CA PRO A 375 12.95 3.91 -12.04
C PRO A 375 13.88 3.08 -11.14
N GLN A 376 14.87 2.39 -11.73
CA GLN A 376 15.74 1.48 -10.98
C GLN A 376 16.50 2.20 -9.85
N SER A 377 17.11 3.35 -10.15
CA SER A 377 17.81 4.16 -9.15
C SER A 377 16.88 4.68 -8.05
N GLY A 378 15.66 5.11 -8.41
CA GLY A 378 14.64 5.56 -7.45
C GLY A 378 14.16 4.44 -6.51
N ARG A 379 13.89 3.26 -7.08
CA ARG A 379 13.55 2.03 -6.36
C ARG A 379 14.66 1.63 -5.39
N ASN A 380 15.91 1.58 -5.86
CA ASN A 380 17.05 1.18 -5.04
C ASN A 380 17.24 2.12 -3.85
N LYS A 381 17.16 3.44 -4.07
CA LYS A 381 17.20 4.42 -2.97
C LYS A 381 16.14 4.13 -1.91
N ALA A 382 14.89 3.93 -2.31
CA ALA A 382 13.81 3.66 -1.36
C ALA A 382 14.04 2.36 -0.57
N LEU A 383 14.42 1.26 -1.24
CA LEU A 383 14.71 -0.02 -0.59
C LEU A 383 15.92 0.06 0.35
N SER A 384 16.94 0.85 0.01
CA SER A 384 18.09 1.10 0.87
C SER A 384 17.72 1.82 2.16
N VAL A 385 16.69 2.68 2.15
CA VAL A 385 16.14 3.30 3.38
C VAL A 385 15.29 2.31 4.16
N ILE A 386 14.30 1.68 3.50
CA ILE A 386 13.33 0.77 4.14
C ILE A 386 14.02 -0.40 4.85
N ARG A 387 15.10 -0.96 4.28
CA ARG A 387 15.82 -2.08 4.90
C ARG A 387 16.42 -1.73 6.28
N LYS A 388 16.74 -0.45 6.51
CA LYS A 388 17.39 0.01 7.75
C LYS A 388 16.54 -0.28 8.99
N SER A 389 15.22 -0.29 8.87
CA SER A 389 14.28 -0.51 9.97
C SER A 389 13.72 -1.94 10.06
N PHE A 390 14.29 -2.89 9.32
CA PHE A 390 13.86 -4.30 9.31
C PHE A 390 12.37 -4.47 8.98
N SER A 391 11.82 -3.57 8.16
CA SER A 391 10.39 -3.48 7.90
C SER A 391 10.03 -4.20 6.59
N PRO A 392 9.05 -5.12 6.58
CA PRO A 392 8.48 -5.60 5.33
C PRO A 392 7.58 -4.53 4.72
N MET A 393 7.22 -4.73 3.45
CA MET A 393 6.30 -3.86 2.71
C MET A 393 5.00 -4.61 2.40
N ILE A 394 3.85 -3.95 2.53
CA ILE A 394 2.53 -4.47 2.14
C ILE A 394 1.93 -3.55 1.08
N GLY A 395 1.39 -4.10 -0.01
CA GLY A 395 0.76 -3.31 -1.07
C GLY A 395 -0.19 -4.10 -1.98
N GLY A 396 -0.47 -3.53 -3.16
CA GLY A 396 -1.52 -3.94 -4.08
C GLY A 396 -1.18 -3.77 -5.58
N ASP A 397 -2.09 -3.13 -6.32
CA ASP A 397 -1.97 -2.71 -7.74
C ASP A 397 -1.91 -3.83 -8.79
N GLN A 398 -0.90 -4.71 -8.71
CA GLN A 398 -0.56 -5.61 -9.82
C GLN A 398 -1.57 -6.74 -10.08
N HIS A 399 -2.66 -6.84 -9.32
CA HIS A 399 -3.66 -7.92 -9.43
C HIS A 399 -3.05 -9.33 -9.38
N LEU A 400 -1.89 -9.44 -8.74
CA LEU A 400 -1.12 -10.65 -8.66
C LEU A 400 -0.49 -10.70 -7.28
N ALA A 401 -0.93 -11.66 -6.47
CA ALA A 401 -0.36 -11.84 -5.15
C ALA A 401 1.10 -12.25 -5.30
N THR A 402 2.03 -11.52 -4.66
CA THR A 402 3.46 -11.83 -4.72
C THR A 402 4.10 -11.72 -3.35
N PHE A 403 5.02 -12.63 -3.06
CA PHE A 403 5.91 -12.54 -1.90
C PHE A 403 7.35 -12.56 -2.39
N VAL A 404 8.05 -11.45 -2.22
CA VAL A 404 9.35 -11.18 -2.86
C VAL A 404 10.31 -10.65 -1.82
N LYS A 405 11.54 -11.14 -1.85
CA LYS A 405 12.66 -10.50 -1.15
C LYS A 405 13.39 -9.60 -2.14
N HIS A 406 13.57 -8.33 -1.78
CA HIS A 406 14.27 -7.39 -2.64
C HIS A 406 15.79 -7.48 -2.49
N GLY A 407 16.49 -7.12 -3.57
CA GLY A 407 17.93 -6.87 -3.58
C GLY A 407 18.25 -5.50 -4.16
N VAL A 408 19.22 -4.82 -3.57
CA VAL A 408 19.83 -3.57 -4.07
C VAL A 408 21.23 -3.90 -4.59
N ASP A 409 22.16 -4.20 -3.68
CA ASP A 409 23.55 -4.48 -4.01
C ASP A 409 23.69 -5.95 -4.43
N ASN A 410 23.07 -6.85 -3.67
CA ASN A 410 23.00 -8.29 -3.92
C ASN A 410 21.57 -8.85 -3.78
N TRP A 411 21.31 -10.06 -4.28
CA TRP A 411 20.03 -10.73 -4.03
C TRP A 411 19.81 -10.95 -2.54
N GLY A 412 18.66 -10.52 -2.03
CA GLY A 412 18.24 -10.80 -0.67
C GLY A 412 18.73 -9.81 0.39
N ASP A 413 19.35 -8.69 0.02
CA ASP A 413 19.95 -7.73 0.95
C ASP A 413 19.03 -6.55 1.34
N ALA A 414 17.77 -6.53 0.90
CA ALA A 414 16.76 -5.52 1.24
C ALA A 414 15.42 -6.19 1.61
N SER A 415 14.43 -5.47 2.13
CA SER A 415 13.22 -6.02 2.76
C SER A 415 12.37 -6.99 1.92
N TYR A 416 11.51 -7.76 2.58
CA TYR A 416 10.44 -8.50 1.92
C TYR A 416 9.25 -7.58 1.56
N SER A 417 8.56 -7.89 0.47
CA SER A 417 7.25 -7.32 0.14
C SER A 417 6.19 -8.41 -0.01
N PHE A 418 4.98 -8.13 0.48
CA PHE A 418 3.77 -8.88 0.18
C PHE A 418 2.78 -7.97 -0.53
N VAL A 419 2.53 -8.23 -1.82
CA VAL A 419 1.38 -7.66 -2.51
C VAL A 419 0.22 -8.64 -2.43
N THR A 420 -0.93 -8.15 -1.96
CA THR A 420 -2.13 -8.97 -1.78
C THR A 420 -2.85 -9.23 -3.10
N PRO A 421 -3.63 -10.32 -3.22
CA PRO A 421 -4.51 -10.51 -4.36
C PRO A 421 -5.59 -9.40 -4.41
N ALA A 422 -6.09 -9.11 -5.61
CA ALA A 422 -7.16 -8.12 -5.81
C ALA A 422 -8.49 -8.62 -5.24
N ILE A 423 -9.28 -7.74 -4.59
CA ILE A 423 -10.64 -8.06 -4.14
C ILE A 423 -11.48 -8.58 -5.31
N ALA A 424 -11.39 -7.90 -6.46
CA ALA A 424 -12.01 -8.31 -7.71
C ALA A 424 -11.04 -8.05 -8.86
N ASN A 425 -10.41 -9.11 -9.36
CA ASN A 425 -9.35 -9.02 -10.35
C ASN A 425 -9.88 -8.64 -11.75
N TYR A 426 -9.74 -7.35 -12.08
CA TYR A 426 -10.06 -6.79 -13.39
C TYR A 426 -9.14 -7.32 -14.48
N TRP A 427 -7.83 -7.27 -14.22
CA TRP A 427 -6.76 -7.45 -15.20
C TRP A 427 -5.76 -8.51 -14.77
N MET A 428 -5.78 -9.65 -15.44
CA MET A 428 -4.94 -10.81 -15.07
C MET A 428 -3.48 -10.55 -15.40
N ARG A 429 -2.57 -10.94 -14.50
CA ARG A 429 -1.13 -10.92 -14.71
C ARG A 429 -0.52 -12.26 -14.27
N TRP A 430 0.66 -12.60 -14.79
CA TRP A 430 1.40 -13.80 -14.42
C TRP A 430 2.89 -13.51 -14.27
N TRP A 431 3.52 -14.26 -13.38
CA TRP A 431 4.96 -14.45 -13.31
C TRP A 431 5.31 -15.87 -13.76
N ASP A 432 5.62 -16.03 -15.03
CA ASP A 432 6.02 -17.31 -15.64
C ASP A 432 7.37 -17.15 -16.37
N PRO A 433 8.49 -17.00 -15.64
CA PRO A 433 9.80 -16.84 -16.25
C PRO A 433 10.23 -18.11 -16.99
N LYS A 434 10.77 -17.95 -18.20
CA LYS A 434 11.23 -19.06 -19.06
C LYS A 434 12.25 -19.99 -18.40
N ASN A 435 13.13 -19.42 -17.58
CA ASN A 435 14.18 -20.14 -16.87
C ASN A 435 13.87 -20.22 -15.37
N PRO A 436 14.21 -21.33 -14.69
CA PRO A 436 14.04 -21.41 -13.26
C PRO A 436 14.95 -20.40 -12.54
N GLY A 437 14.47 -19.87 -11.41
CA GLY A 437 15.25 -18.97 -10.57
C GLY A 437 16.48 -19.65 -9.97
N LYS A 438 17.57 -18.89 -9.81
CA LYS A 438 18.78 -19.38 -9.13
C LYS A 438 18.52 -19.49 -7.62
N ASN A 439 19.32 -20.26 -6.88
CA ASN A 439 19.22 -20.39 -5.41
C ASN A 439 17.79 -20.69 -4.90
N ARG A 440 17.01 -21.39 -5.73
CA ARG A 440 15.65 -21.82 -5.42
C ARG A 440 15.69 -22.99 -4.43
N ASP A 441 14.77 -22.98 -3.47
CA ASP A 441 14.60 -24.07 -2.51
C ASP A 441 14.25 -25.39 -3.23
N LYS A 442 14.73 -26.51 -2.70
CA LYS A 442 14.49 -27.84 -3.30
C LYS A 442 12.99 -28.11 -3.38
N ASN A 443 12.52 -28.59 -4.55
CA ASN A 443 11.12 -28.89 -4.85
C ASN A 443 10.16 -27.68 -4.92
N SER A 444 10.67 -26.44 -4.87
CA SER A 444 9.83 -25.24 -5.05
C SER A 444 9.48 -25.01 -6.53
N PRO A 445 8.40 -24.27 -6.86
CA PRO A 445 8.01 -23.99 -8.25
C PRO A 445 9.11 -23.30 -9.06
N LYS A 446 9.18 -23.54 -10.38
CA LYS A 446 10.25 -22.97 -11.25
C LYS A 446 10.34 -21.45 -11.20
N TYR A 447 9.21 -20.78 -11.03
CA TYR A 447 9.10 -19.33 -10.95
C TYR A 447 9.67 -18.73 -9.64
N THR A 448 10.15 -19.55 -8.69
CA THR A 448 10.75 -19.09 -7.42
C THR A 448 12.28 -19.10 -7.48
N GLY A 449 12.92 -18.37 -6.56
CA GLY A 449 14.37 -18.18 -6.52
C GLY A 449 14.79 -16.78 -6.96
N ASP A 450 16.07 -16.61 -7.25
CA ASP A 450 16.71 -15.37 -7.65
C ASP A 450 16.53 -15.11 -9.15
N PHE A 451 16.06 -13.91 -9.48
CA PHE A 451 15.87 -13.41 -10.83
C PHE A 451 16.41 -11.98 -10.96
N PHE A 452 16.68 -11.61 -12.21
CA PHE A 452 16.60 -10.22 -12.62
C PHE A 452 15.18 -9.96 -13.11
N ASP A 453 14.53 -8.91 -12.61
CA ASP A 453 13.25 -8.49 -13.17
C ASP A 453 13.45 -7.80 -14.53
N GLY A 454 12.34 -7.35 -15.14
CA GLY A 454 12.37 -6.69 -16.44
C GLY A 454 13.30 -5.47 -16.54
N PHE A 455 13.57 -4.78 -15.43
CA PHE A 455 14.46 -3.63 -15.37
C PHE A 455 15.87 -3.97 -14.87
N GLN A 456 16.21 -5.26 -14.80
CA GLN A 456 17.45 -5.79 -14.24
C GLN A 456 17.62 -5.59 -12.73
N ASN A 457 16.52 -5.39 -11.99
CA ASN A 457 16.58 -5.38 -10.54
C ASN A 457 16.75 -6.79 -9.98
N LYS A 458 17.50 -6.91 -8.89
CA LYS A 458 17.68 -8.18 -8.18
C LYS A 458 16.43 -8.46 -7.32
N ILE A 459 15.78 -9.60 -7.55
CA ILE A 459 14.64 -10.06 -6.76
C ILE A 459 14.78 -11.55 -6.45
N THR A 460 14.32 -11.97 -5.27
CA THR A 460 14.14 -13.38 -4.93
C THR A 460 12.66 -13.65 -4.70
N VAL A 461 12.02 -14.33 -5.64
CA VAL A 461 10.60 -14.65 -5.60
C VAL A 461 10.37 -15.88 -4.73
N LYS A 462 9.50 -15.77 -3.73
CA LYS A 462 9.15 -16.87 -2.80
C LYS A 462 7.80 -17.50 -3.10
N ALA A 463 6.81 -16.69 -3.46
CA ALA A 463 5.50 -17.19 -3.87
C ALA A 463 4.83 -16.20 -4.83
N VAL A 464 4.02 -16.75 -5.75
CA VAL A 464 3.17 -15.98 -6.65
C VAL A 464 1.83 -16.70 -6.77
N GLY A 465 0.73 -15.96 -6.64
CA GLY A 465 -0.62 -16.42 -6.91
C GLY A 465 -0.90 -16.48 -8.41
N ASN A 466 -0.13 -17.25 -9.16
CA ASN A 466 -0.32 -17.36 -10.61
C ASN A 466 -1.67 -18.02 -10.92
N PRO A 467 -2.49 -17.42 -11.80
CA PRO A 467 -3.70 -18.07 -12.32
C PRO A 467 -3.35 -19.35 -13.08
N SER A 468 -3.98 -20.49 -12.75
CA SER A 468 -3.76 -21.74 -13.48
C SER A 468 -4.63 -21.87 -14.73
N SER A 469 -4.18 -22.66 -15.70
CA SER A 469 -4.95 -22.92 -16.92
C SER A 469 -6.21 -23.73 -16.64
N GLU A 470 -6.17 -24.61 -15.63
CA GLU A 470 -7.29 -25.40 -15.15
C GLU A 470 -8.38 -24.48 -14.57
N GLU A 471 -8.03 -23.60 -13.63
CA GLU A 471 -8.97 -22.64 -13.03
C GLU A 471 -9.59 -21.73 -14.11
N ILE A 472 -8.79 -21.25 -15.07
CA ILE A 472 -9.32 -20.41 -16.16
C ILE A 472 -10.35 -21.18 -17.02
N LYS A 473 -10.10 -22.47 -17.29
CA LYS A 473 -11.02 -23.32 -18.06
C LYS A 473 -12.31 -23.64 -17.32
N GLU A 474 -12.29 -23.69 -15.98
CA GLU A 474 -13.50 -23.87 -15.16
C GLU A 474 -14.51 -22.72 -15.34
N GLY A 475 -14.08 -21.57 -15.87
CA GLY A 475 -15.01 -20.53 -16.29
C GLY A 475 -15.74 -19.84 -15.13
N GLY A 476 -14.97 -19.36 -14.15
CA GLY A 476 -15.47 -18.53 -13.04
C GLY A 476 -15.19 -17.04 -13.22
N LYS A 477 -15.86 -16.22 -12.40
CA LYS A 477 -15.60 -14.78 -12.29
C LYS A 477 -14.45 -14.52 -11.30
N LEU A 478 -14.68 -14.61 -10.00
CA LEU A 478 -13.69 -14.25 -8.97
C LEU A 478 -12.71 -15.37 -8.64
N SER A 479 -13.22 -16.58 -8.37
CA SER A 479 -12.43 -17.72 -7.87
C SER A 479 -11.34 -18.18 -8.85
N THR A 480 -11.56 -18.01 -10.15
CA THR A 480 -10.65 -18.42 -11.23
C THR A 480 -9.72 -17.30 -11.69
N ARG A 481 -9.77 -16.15 -11.02
CA ARG A 481 -8.98 -14.95 -11.35
C ARG A 481 -8.04 -14.53 -10.22
N VAL A 482 -7.75 -15.44 -9.30
CA VAL A 482 -6.87 -15.20 -8.16
C VAL A 482 -7.33 -13.96 -7.34
N ALA A 483 -8.65 -13.77 -7.23
CA ALA A 483 -9.21 -12.71 -6.43
C ALA A 483 -9.20 -13.10 -4.95
N GLY A 484 -8.98 -12.16 -4.04
CA GLY A 484 -8.83 -12.46 -2.62
C GLY A 484 -8.50 -11.26 -1.74
N PHE A 485 -7.87 -11.56 -0.60
CA PHE A 485 -7.29 -10.57 0.32
C PHE A 485 -6.12 -11.18 1.12
N GLY A 486 -5.34 -10.32 1.77
CA GLY A 486 -4.23 -10.72 2.64
C GLY A 486 -4.56 -10.57 4.12
N VAL A 487 -3.98 -11.44 4.96
CA VAL A 487 -4.00 -11.29 6.42
C VAL A 487 -2.57 -11.39 6.95
N ILE A 488 -2.11 -10.37 7.66
CA ILE A 488 -0.76 -10.28 8.20
C ILE A 488 -0.84 -10.35 9.72
N LYS A 489 -0.17 -11.34 10.30
CA LYS A 489 -0.18 -11.65 11.73
C LYS A 489 1.21 -11.41 12.31
N TYR A 490 1.31 -10.45 13.22
CA TYR A 490 2.55 -10.09 13.89
C TYR A 490 2.56 -10.72 15.28
N SER A 491 3.58 -11.51 15.62
CA SER A 491 3.84 -11.92 17.01
C SER A 491 4.94 -11.05 17.58
N LYS A 492 4.58 -10.17 18.51
CA LYS A 492 5.51 -9.20 19.09
C LYS A 492 6.58 -9.89 19.93
N SER A 493 6.23 -10.85 20.78
CA SER A 493 7.22 -11.58 21.58
C SER A 493 8.18 -12.40 20.73
N LYS A 494 7.69 -13.05 19.66
CA LYS A 494 8.53 -13.89 18.81
C LYS A 494 9.36 -13.10 17.81
N ARG A 495 8.93 -11.87 17.46
CA ARG A 495 9.43 -11.07 16.33
C ARG A 495 9.30 -11.82 15.01
N THR A 496 8.13 -12.41 14.80
CA THR A 496 7.78 -13.12 13.56
C THR A 496 6.54 -12.51 12.93
N ILE A 497 6.48 -12.56 11.60
CA ILE A 497 5.38 -12.03 10.79
C ILE A 497 4.92 -13.14 9.87
N THR A 498 3.65 -13.52 9.96
CA THR A 498 3.01 -14.51 9.09
C THR A 498 2.10 -13.80 8.10
N PHE A 499 2.25 -14.12 6.83
CA PHE A 499 1.48 -13.57 5.73
C PHE A 499 0.58 -14.69 5.19
N ASP A 500 -0.72 -14.48 5.29
CA ASP A 500 -1.73 -15.34 4.70
C ASP A 500 -2.26 -14.71 3.41
N CYS A 501 -2.57 -15.56 2.42
CA CYS A 501 -3.08 -15.15 1.11
C CYS A 501 -4.32 -15.98 0.78
N TRP A 502 -5.50 -15.39 0.98
CA TRP A 502 -6.79 -16.08 0.88
C TRP A 502 -7.52 -15.72 -0.41
N GLY A 503 -8.13 -16.72 -1.04
CA GLY A 503 -9.03 -16.50 -2.18
C GLY A 503 -10.43 -16.05 -1.75
N ARG A 504 -11.20 -15.49 -2.70
CA ARG A 504 -12.63 -15.20 -2.54
C ARG A 504 -13.45 -16.47 -2.31
N ASN A 505 -14.57 -16.32 -1.61
CA ASN A 505 -15.54 -17.37 -1.32
C ASN A 505 -14.98 -18.56 -0.51
N VAL A 506 -13.94 -18.32 0.28
CA VAL A 506 -13.34 -19.30 1.20
C VAL A 506 -13.68 -18.89 2.63
N ASP A 507 -14.16 -19.81 3.45
CA ASP A 507 -14.25 -19.59 4.91
C ASP A 507 -12.86 -19.77 5.51
N ILE A 508 -12.22 -18.67 5.91
CA ILE A 508 -10.84 -18.70 6.43
C ILE A 508 -10.75 -19.27 7.85
N MET A 509 -11.90 -19.44 8.52
CA MET A 509 -11.98 -20.03 9.86
C MET A 509 -12.10 -21.54 9.81
N ASN A 510 -12.44 -22.12 8.65
CA ASN A 510 -12.48 -23.56 8.47
C ASN A 510 -11.04 -24.11 8.34
N PRO A 511 -10.60 -25.03 9.23
CA PRO A 511 -9.23 -25.56 9.21
C PRO A 511 -8.89 -26.37 7.94
N ASN A 512 -9.90 -26.79 7.17
CA ASN A 512 -9.70 -27.50 5.90
C ASN A 512 -9.56 -26.56 4.70
N SER A 513 -9.83 -25.27 4.87
CA SER A 513 -9.66 -24.26 3.82
C SER A 513 -8.18 -24.12 3.45
N LYS A 514 -7.94 -23.87 2.17
CA LYS A 514 -6.58 -23.72 1.63
C LYS A 514 -6.36 -22.30 1.15
N GLN A 515 -5.20 -21.77 1.49
CA GLN A 515 -4.68 -20.52 0.94
C GLN A 515 -4.19 -20.74 -0.48
N TYR A 516 -3.85 -19.64 -1.18
CA TYR A 516 -3.11 -19.75 -2.44
C TYR A 516 -1.80 -20.51 -2.23
N LYS A 517 -1.40 -21.29 -3.24
CA LYS A 517 -0.20 -22.13 -3.19
C LYS A 517 1.03 -21.28 -2.87
N GLY A 518 1.82 -21.73 -1.89
CA GLY A 518 3.00 -21.03 -1.41
C GLY A 518 2.78 -20.27 -0.09
N TRP A 519 1.53 -20.05 0.30
CA TRP A 519 1.15 -19.48 1.59
C TRP A 519 0.55 -20.55 2.54
N PRO A 520 0.57 -20.32 3.86
CA PRO A 520 1.13 -19.16 4.57
C PRO A 520 2.66 -19.09 4.54
N ILE A 521 3.21 -17.88 4.60
CA ILE A 521 4.66 -17.64 4.73
C ILE A 521 4.92 -16.97 6.07
N THR A 522 5.92 -17.45 6.82
CA THR A 522 6.35 -16.81 8.08
C THR A 522 7.81 -16.41 7.98
N ILE A 523 8.13 -15.18 8.35
CA ILE A 523 9.50 -14.66 8.44
C ILE A 523 9.79 -14.17 9.86
N SER A 524 11.06 -14.10 10.23
CA SER A 524 11.50 -13.24 11.32
C SER A 524 11.55 -11.78 10.87
N GLN A 525 11.28 -10.83 11.78
CA GLN A 525 11.56 -9.41 11.55
C GLN A 525 12.99 -9.21 11.04
N PHE A 526 13.95 -9.94 11.62
CA PHE A 526 15.36 -9.83 11.27
C PHE A 526 15.67 -10.30 9.84
N ASP A 527 14.79 -11.10 9.23
CA ASP A 527 14.98 -11.51 7.84
C ASP A 527 14.80 -10.34 6.86
N ASN A 528 14.23 -9.20 7.26
CA ASN A 528 14.14 -8.00 6.42
C ASN A 528 15.50 -7.30 6.21
N PHE A 529 16.47 -7.53 7.08
CA PHE A 529 17.86 -7.10 6.89
C PHE A 529 18.82 -8.23 7.29
N ASN A 530 18.91 -9.22 6.41
CA ASN A 530 19.74 -10.41 6.58
C ASN A 530 20.47 -10.74 5.27
N PRO A 531 21.39 -9.87 4.83
CA PRO A 531 22.14 -10.07 3.59
C PRO A 531 22.97 -11.37 3.66
N ARG A 532 23.10 -12.06 2.53
CA ARG A 532 23.87 -13.32 2.42
C ARG A 532 25.34 -13.12 2.76
N GLU A 533 25.88 -11.97 2.37
CA GLU A 533 27.21 -11.51 2.73
C GLU A 533 27.07 -10.36 3.73
N SER A 534 27.68 -10.49 4.91
CA SER A 534 27.69 -9.47 5.94
C SER A 534 28.93 -9.58 6.82
N PHE A 535 29.20 -8.50 7.54
CA PHE A 535 30.20 -8.42 8.58
C PHE A 535 29.52 -8.19 9.93
N LEU A 536 30.22 -8.55 11.00
CA LEU A 536 29.70 -8.56 12.35
C LEU A 536 30.37 -7.48 13.19
N LEU A 537 29.56 -6.72 13.91
CA LEU A 537 30.02 -5.95 15.07
C LEU A 537 30.10 -6.89 16.30
N PRO A 538 30.75 -6.47 17.41
CA PRO A 538 30.74 -7.22 18.65
C PRO A 538 29.31 -7.52 19.11
N THR A 539 29.13 -8.64 19.79
CA THR A 539 27.85 -8.97 20.43
C THR A 539 27.64 -8.00 21.60
N LEU A 540 26.48 -7.36 21.65
CA LEU A 540 26.08 -6.49 22.74
C LEU A 540 25.36 -7.30 23.81
N ASP A 541 25.82 -7.20 25.06
CA ASP A 541 25.18 -7.73 26.25
C ASP A 541 24.65 -6.54 27.08
N LEU A 542 23.35 -6.25 26.97
CA LEU A 542 22.72 -5.06 27.56
C LEU A 542 22.15 -5.33 28.95
N SER A 543 22.20 -4.35 29.87
CA SER A 543 21.57 -4.49 31.20
C SER A 543 20.03 -4.54 31.16
N LYS A 544 19.42 -3.88 30.18
CA LYS A 544 17.96 -3.75 29.98
C LYS A 544 17.51 -4.43 28.69
N GLU A 545 16.28 -4.96 28.70
CA GLU A 545 15.67 -5.60 27.52
C GLU A 545 15.10 -4.58 26.54
N LYS A 546 14.86 -5.03 25.30
CA LYS A 546 14.08 -4.31 24.27
C LYS A 546 14.60 -2.90 23.97
N GLN A 547 15.90 -2.73 24.05
CA GLN A 547 16.55 -1.46 23.72
C GLN A 547 16.59 -1.25 22.21
N VAL A 548 16.54 0.01 21.80
CA VAL A 548 16.79 0.36 20.40
C VAL A 548 18.29 0.40 20.19
N VAL A 549 18.75 -0.25 19.13
CA VAL A 549 20.15 -0.25 18.69
C VAL A 549 20.20 0.33 17.29
N THR A 550 20.87 1.47 17.15
CA THR A 550 21.11 2.14 15.87
C THR A 550 22.58 2.06 15.51
N ILE A 551 22.86 1.62 14.29
CA ILE A 551 24.20 1.48 13.73
C ILE A 551 24.41 2.58 12.70
N ARG A 552 25.50 3.33 12.83
CA ARG A 552 25.90 4.37 11.88
C ARG A 552 27.31 4.14 11.38
N LYS A 553 27.59 4.51 10.13
CA LYS A 553 28.97 4.60 9.65
C LYS A 553 29.69 5.71 10.43
N SER A 554 30.90 5.45 10.94
CA SER A 554 31.63 6.46 11.73
C SER A 554 31.98 7.70 10.92
N ALA A 555 32.40 7.52 9.66
CA ALA A 555 32.86 8.61 8.80
C ALA A 555 31.73 9.52 8.30
N THR A 556 30.59 8.95 7.88
CA THR A 556 29.50 9.70 7.23
C THR A 556 28.31 9.97 8.15
N ARG A 557 28.26 9.32 9.33
CA ARG A 557 27.11 9.30 10.26
C ARG A 557 25.82 8.69 9.67
N GLU A 558 25.89 8.16 8.47
CA GLU A 558 24.79 7.57 7.74
C GLU A 558 24.27 6.32 8.47
N ILE A 559 22.95 6.19 8.58
CA ILE A 559 22.29 5.07 9.26
C ILE A 559 22.47 3.81 8.41
N VAL A 560 22.97 2.75 9.04
CA VAL A 560 23.07 1.41 8.45
C VAL A 560 21.83 0.61 8.82
N SER A 561 21.43 0.66 10.08
CA SER A 561 20.24 -0.02 10.58
C SER A 561 19.80 0.55 11.92
N SER A 562 18.51 0.46 12.25
CA SER A 562 17.96 0.76 13.57
C SER A 562 16.88 -0.26 13.91
N VAL A 563 16.94 -0.85 15.11
CA VAL A 563 15.96 -1.86 15.54
C VAL A 563 15.77 -1.89 17.04
N ARG A 564 14.52 -2.07 17.49
CA ARG A 564 14.24 -2.52 18.86
C ARG A 564 14.53 -4.00 19.00
N ILE A 565 15.62 -4.33 19.68
CA ILE A 565 16.10 -5.72 19.79
C ILE A 565 15.14 -6.60 20.59
N LYS A 566 15.27 -7.92 20.42
CA LYS A 566 14.58 -8.92 21.25
C LYS A 566 15.47 -9.30 22.43
N GLY A 567 14.99 -9.11 23.66
CA GLY A 567 15.74 -9.43 24.88
C GLY A 567 16.90 -8.46 25.13
N LYS A 568 18.02 -9.00 25.66
CA LYS A 568 19.21 -8.23 26.08
C LYS A 568 20.45 -8.42 25.21
N ILE A 569 20.44 -9.41 24.32
CA ILE A 569 21.62 -9.81 23.54
C ILE A 569 21.35 -9.56 22.07
N TYR A 570 22.25 -8.84 21.41
CA TYR A 570 22.14 -8.56 19.98
C TYR A 570 23.52 -8.44 19.33
N GLN A 571 23.71 -9.11 18.19
CA GLN A 571 24.90 -8.93 17.37
C GLN A 571 24.52 -8.23 16.06
N PRO A 572 24.89 -6.95 15.89
CA PRO A 572 24.58 -6.22 14.68
C PRO A 572 25.32 -6.77 13.46
N LYS A 573 24.63 -6.77 12.32
CA LYS A 573 25.20 -7.04 10.99
C LYS A 573 25.36 -5.74 10.22
N VAL A 574 26.41 -5.65 9.43
CA VAL A 574 26.67 -4.55 8.50
C VAL A 574 27.05 -5.09 7.12
N LEU A 575 26.87 -4.27 6.08
CA LEU A 575 27.07 -4.67 4.69
C LEU A 575 28.53 -4.64 4.23
N GLU A 576 29.39 -3.87 4.90
CA GLU A 576 30.79 -3.66 4.49
C GLU A 576 31.75 -3.74 5.69
N LEU A 577 33.04 -3.95 5.41
CA LEU A 577 34.09 -3.78 6.42
C LEU A 577 34.28 -2.29 6.69
N GLY A 578 34.41 -1.91 7.96
CA GLY A 578 34.61 -0.51 8.30
C GLY A 578 34.51 -0.21 9.79
N SER A 579 34.49 1.08 10.10
CA SER A 579 34.32 1.63 11.44
C SER A 579 32.90 2.17 11.62
N TYR A 580 32.28 1.82 12.75
CA TYR A 580 30.88 2.13 13.05
C TYR A 580 30.71 2.77 14.43
N THR A 581 29.65 3.56 14.55
CA THR A 581 29.13 4.02 15.84
C THR A 581 27.88 3.22 16.16
N ILE A 582 27.81 2.69 17.38
CA ILE A 582 26.63 2.01 17.93
C ILE A 582 25.94 2.96 18.91
N GLU A 583 24.67 3.25 18.70
CA GLU A 583 23.83 4.05 19.59
C GLU A 583 22.79 3.13 20.25
N ILE A 584 22.67 3.18 21.57
CA ILE A 584 21.83 2.29 22.37
C ILE A 584 20.87 3.11 23.24
N GLY A 585 19.58 2.84 23.12
CA GLY A 585 18.50 3.57 23.81
C GLY A 585 17.66 4.41 22.87
N GLU A 586 16.64 5.06 23.43
CA GLU A 586 15.69 5.93 22.71
C GLU A 586 15.83 7.38 23.16
N GLY A 587 15.32 8.31 22.33
CA GLY A 587 15.34 9.74 22.61
C GLY A 587 16.68 10.41 22.31
N ASN A 588 16.88 11.59 22.90
CA ASN A 588 17.94 12.52 22.48
C ASN A 588 19.33 12.23 23.06
N THR A 589 19.45 11.31 24.02
CA THR A 589 20.72 11.00 24.71
C THR A 589 21.00 9.50 24.77
N PRO A 590 21.15 8.81 23.62
CA PRO A 590 21.51 7.40 23.61
C PRO A 590 22.96 7.21 24.09
N ILE A 591 23.26 6.03 24.64
CA ILE A 591 24.64 5.62 24.92
C ILE A 591 25.33 5.38 23.58
N LYS A 592 26.54 5.94 23.39
CA LYS A 592 27.29 5.83 22.14
C LYS A 592 28.59 5.07 22.33
N LEU A 593 28.82 4.08 21.48
CA LEU A 593 30.09 3.36 21.35
C LEU A 593 30.69 3.75 20.00
N PHE A 594 31.88 4.33 20.01
CA PHE A 594 32.54 4.85 18.81
C PHE A 594 33.60 3.90 18.28
N GLU A 595 33.92 4.05 16.99
CA GLU A 595 35.03 3.38 16.31
C GLU A 595 35.02 1.85 16.41
N ILE A 596 33.82 1.26 16.44
CA ILE A 596 33.64 -0.18 16.49
C ILE A 596 33.92 -0.77 15.10
N ILE A 597 34.93 -1.64 15.01
CA ILE A 597 35.37 -2.24 13.74
C ILE A 597 34.57 -3.49 13.43
N SER A 598 34.00 -3.58 12.23
CA SER A 598 33.35 -4.79 11.75
C SER A 598 34.37 -5.85 11.31
N LYS A 599 34.02 -7.12 11.48
CA LYS A 599 34.86 -8.28 11.12
C LYS A 599 34.05 -9.33 10.39
N SER A 600 34.68 -10.14 9.54
CA SER A 600 34.03 -11.28 8.87
C SER A 600 33.53 -12.34 9.87
N LYS A 601 34.27 -12.51 10.97
CA LYS A 601 33.85 -13.23 12.17
C LYS A 601 34.17 -12.36 13.38
N ASN A 602 33.22 -12.20 14.28
CA ASN A 602 33.41 -11.40 15.48
C ASN A 602 32.86 -12.15 16.71
N SER A 603 33.76 -12.56 17.59
CA SER A 603 33.43 -13.24 18.86
C SER A 603 33.53 -12.30 20.07
N GLU A 604 33.86 -11.02 19.84
CA GLU A 604 33.93 -10.03 20.92
C GLU A 604 32.54 -9.78 21.51
N ARG A 605 32.52 -9.48 22.81
CA ARG A 605 31.33 -9.14 23.57
C ARG A 605 31.54 -7.81 24.29
N LEU A 606 30.54 -6.93 24.21
CA LEU A 606 30.53 -5.64 24.88
C LEU A 606 29.40 -5.62 25.90
N ASN A 607 29.73 -5.52 27.18
CA ASN A 607 28.76 -5.35 28.25
C ASN A 607 28.40 -3.87 28.35
N VAL A 608 27.12 -3.52 28.16
CA VAL A 608 26.65 -2.13 28.18
C VAL A 608 25.63 -1.95 29.30
N LYS A 609 25.97 -1.10 30.26
CA LYS A 609 25.08 -0.73 31.36
C LYS A 609 24.26 0.50 30.97
N ILE A 610 22.94 0.33 30.93
CA ILE A 610 21.89 1.28 30.54
C ILE A 610 21.01 1.63 31.73
#